data_AF-A0A8T5KLV8-F1
#
_entry.id   AF-A0A8T5KLV8-F1
#
_cell.length_a   1.000
_cell.length_b   1.000
_cell.length_c   1.000
_cell.angle_alpha   90.00
_cell.angle_beta   90.00
_cell.angle_gamma   90.00
#
_symmetry.space_group_name_H-M   'P 1'
#
loop_
_entity.id
_entity.type
_entity.pdbx_description
1 polymer ?
#
loop_
_entity_poly.entity_id
_entity_poly.type
_entity_poly.pdbx_seq_one_letter_code
_entity_poly.pdbx_strand_id
1 'polypeptide(L)'
;MIETLNLHGGFLKLSAPYRWYGLLGYALFGIMTLVGLVMSLTNLGNSDDIVAGMAISIVGLIGLAVTTPSSHEKDLYNLRQQAIDPEVLEAKAKESGLSIDNWFLKQTSYVPTNDPSDWVLPAPGPAVWDKLDIYKQDGAGSPIAEHPVKVGTPVPATFTLFGIFGILASLLTVIAVGIGLTGVVDSGSRLVIIGILAIIGLNLLIIGWFKSKMLTQMLDLQTSVIRSVPLGYNELVGQVRPSYEGVLRVVVDGNQNMYMENMVGFRWTYEQEQKRTVTTKDGSRTETRWVTIREDSGGCPFILHDGTGGIRVNGENFKRSDYGDFIKRWDSAFAKSLGQQFFSQLVAGFVGGWRVTDHRWTLYGLKMGNPVYLVGQVKSKSNAMIAEEGLDGTLQNSIIEVFGNEDGPGAKSTLKRGTELTNLGRSRSKAEMILPAMILFLGAISLLVLA
;
A
#
# COMPACT_ATOMS: atom_id res chain seq x y z
N MET A 1 1.13 26.76 -8.83
CA MET A 1 1.29 25.87 -7.65
C MET A 1 1.70 24.44 -8.07
N ILE A 2 1.12 23.84 -9.11
CA ILE A 2 1.59 22.54 -9.68
C ILE A 2 2.87 22.70 -10.50
N GLU A 3 3.12 23.87 -11.11
CA GLU A 3 4.31 24.16 -11.93
C GLU A 3 5.66 23.97 -11.20
N THR A 4 5.66 23.87 -9.88
CA THR A 4 6.88 23.61 -9.08
C THR A 4 7.16 22.13 -8.85
N LEU A 5 6.23 21.22 -9.17
CA LEU A 5 6.40 19.79 -8.97
C LEU A 5 7.05 19.16 -10.20
N ASN A 6 8.34 18.85 -10.13
CA ASN A 6 8.99 18.08 -11.18
C ASN A 6 8.57 16.60 -11.08
N LEU A 7 7.61 16.22 -11.92
CA LEU A 7 7.05 14.87 -12.00
C LEU A 7 8.03 13.84 -12.57
N HIS A 8 9.13 14.27 -13.20
CA HIS A 8 10.19 13.40 -13.67
C HIS A 8 11.32 13.35 -12.65
N GLY A 9 11.43 12.23 -11.94
CA GLY A 9 12.45 12.04 -10.91
C GLY A 9 13.89 12.00 -11.41
N GLY A 10 14.11 11.87 -12.73
CA GLY A 10 15.44 11.82 -13.34
C GLY A 10 16.23 10.56 -12.98
N PHE A 11 17.56 10.62 -13.10
CA PHE A 11 18.44 9.48 -12.81
C PHE A 11 18.62 9.26 -11.30
N LEU A 12 18.93 10.31 -10.53
CA LEU A 12 19.18 10.24 -9.09
C LEU A 12 18.38 11.31 -8.36
N LYS A 13 17.60 10.90 -7.35
CA LYS A 13 16.89 11.83 -6.44
C LYS A 13 17.20 11.51 -4.98
N LEU A 14 17.74 12.50 -4.27
CA LEU A 14 18.05 12.38 -2.85
C LEU A 14 16.78 12.59 -2.02
N SER A 15 16.01 11.53 -1.82
CA SER A 15 14.81 11.54 -0.96
C SER A 15 15.21 11.27 0.50
N ALA A 16 15.09 12.28 1.35
CA ALA A 16 15.29 12.14 2.80
C ALA A 16 13.93 12.04 3.52
N PRO A 17 13.87 11.40 4.70
CA PRO A 17 12.66 11.33 5.51
C PRO A 17 12.14 12.72 5.83
N TYR A 18 10.83 12.84 5.86
CA TYR A 18 10.13 14.09 6.18
C TYR A 18 9.33 14.00 7.48
N ARG A 19 9.25 12.81 8.09
CA ARG A 19 8.58 12.56 9.36
C ARG A 19 9.61 12.34 10.46
N TRP A 20 9.29 12.77 11.69
CA TRP A 20 10.20 12.72 12.83
C TRP A 20 10.73 11.30 13.11
N TYR A 21 9.88 10.27 13.01
CA TYR A 21 10.28 8.89 13.25
C TYR A 21 11.21 8.36 12.15
N GLY A 22 11.06 8.84 10.92
CA GLY A 22 11.96 8.51 9.81
C GLY A 22 13.32 9.16 9.99
N LEU A 23 13.36 10.40 10.48
CA LEU A 23 14.61 11.09 10.84
C LEU A 23 15.34 10.39 11.99
N LEU A 24 14.60 9.97 13.03
CA LEU A 24 15.16 9.18 14.13
C LEU A 24 15.71 7.83 13.64
N GLY A 25 14.98 7.14 12.75
CA GLY A 25 15.45 5.94 12.09
C GLY A 25 16.75 6.17 11.30
N TYR A 26 16.83 7.25 10.52
CA TYR A 26 18.05 7.63 9.80
C TYR A 26 19.25 7.84 10.72
N ALA A 27 19.05 8.53 11.85
CA ALA A 27 20.12 8.74 12.82
C ALA A 27 20.60 7.41 13.41
N LEU A 28 19.67 6.57 13.88
CA LEU A 28 19.98 5.27 14.49
C LEU A 28 20.69 4.34 13.51
N PHE A 29 20.11 4.14 12.33
CA PHE A 29 20.64 3.22 11.33
C PHE A 29 21.90 3.76 10.66
N GLY A 30 22.03 5.08 10.52
CA GLY A 30 23.25 5.73 10.06
C GLY A 30 24.42 5.51 11.02
N ILE A 31 24.19 5.70 12.34
CA ILE A 31 25.20 5.40 13.37
C ILE A 31 25.57 3.91 13.31
N MET A 32 24.58 3.02 13.22
CA MET A 32 24.83 1.58 13.15
C MET A 32 25.66 1.21 11.91
N THR A 33 25.37 1.78 10.75
CA THR A 33 26.18 1.59 9.54
C THR A 33 27.63 2.06 9.75
N LEU A 34 27.82 3.25 10.32
CA LEU A 34 29.16 3.78 10.58
C LEU A 34 29.94 2.93 11.59
N VAL A 35 29.30 2.54 12.70
CA VAL A 35 29.92 1.68 13.72
C VAL A 35 30.32 0.34 13.12
N GLY A 36 29.43 -0.31 12.37
CA GLY A 36 29.75 -1.57 11.70
C GLY A 36 30.91 -1.45 10.71
N LEU A 37 30.95 -0.38 9.92
CA LEU A 37 32.02 -0.15 8.94
C LEU A 37 33.36 0.08 9.65
N VAL A 38 33.37 0.89 10.72
CA VAL A 38 34.57 1.11 11.52
C VAL A 38 35.07 -0.20 12.12
N MET A 39 34.18 -0.99 12.76
CA MET A 39 34.55 -2.29 13.33
C MET A 39 35.14 -3.24 12.27
N SER A 40 34.56 -3.27 11.07
CA SER A 40 35.06 -4.10 9.98
C SER A 40 36.44 -3.66 9.48
N LEU A 41 36.68 -2.34 9.42
CA LEU A 41 37.95 -1.77 8.95
C LEU A 41 39.07 -1.79 10.00
N THR A 42 38.74 -1.73 11.29
CA THR A 42 39.76 -1.73 12.36
C THR A 42 40.24 -3.13 12.73
N ASN A 43 39.44 -4.16 12.47
CA ASN A 43 39.73 -5.54 12.87
C ASN A 43 40.27 -6.40 11.73
N LEU A 44 41.10 -5.82 10.85
CA LEU A 44 41.66 -6.47 9.65
C LEU A 44 42.50 -7.75 9.90
N GLY A 45 42.67 -8.19 11.15
CA GLY A 45 43.37 -9.42 11.54
C GLY A 45 42.49 -10.60 11.94
N ASN A 46 41.17 -10.42 12.10
CA ASN A 46 40.25 -11.49 12.52
C ASN A 46 39.01 -11.52 11.62
N SER A 47 38.82 -12.61 10.85
CA SER A 47 37.70 -12.77 9.93
C SER A 47 36.34 -12.69 10.62
N ASP A 48 36.23 -13.18 11.85
CA ASP A 48 34.96 -13.21 12.58
C ASP A 48 34.52 -11.79 12.99
N ASP A 49 35.48 -10.96 13.40
CA ASP A 49 35.23 -9.57 13.76
C ASP A 49 34.91 -8.71 12.54
N ILE A 50 35.53 -9.01 11.39
CA ILE A 50 35.22 -8.36 10.10
C ILE A 50 33.77 -8.67 9.70
N VAL A 51 33.38 -9.96 9.72
CA VAL A 51 32.02 -10.39 9.35
C VAL A 51 30.99 -9.81 10.32
N ALA A 52 31.28 -9.76 11.62
CA ALA A 52 30.40 -9.14 12.61
C ALA A 52 30.20 -7.63 12.34
N GLY A 53 31.26 -6.88 12.07
CA GLY A 53 31.18 -5.46 11.69
C GLY A 53 30.38 -5.24 10.40
N MET A 54 30.57 -6.09 9.39
CA MET A 54 29.80 -6.05 8.15
C MET A 54 28.32 -6.37 8.39
N ALA A 55 28.00 -7.34 9.24
CA ALA A 55 26.61 -7.67 9.59
C ALA A 55 25.89 -6.45 10.21
N ILE A 56 26.53 -5.75 11.15
CA ILE A 56 25.99 -4.51 11.74
C ILE A 56 25.77 -3.46 10.65
N SER A 57 26.73 -3.31 9.73
CA SER A 57 26.63 -2.37 8.61
C SER A 57 25.46 -2.67 7.68
N ILE A 58 25.27 -3.94 7.34
CA ILE A 58 24.18 -4.44 6.48
C ILE A 58 22.83 -4.13 7.13
N VAL A 59 22.65 -4.43 8.42
CA VAL A 59 21.40 -4.11 9.13
C VAL A 59 21.17 -2.59 9.13
N GLY A 60 22.22 -1.78 9.30
CA GLY A 60 22.11 -0.33 9.22
C GLY A 60 21.69 0.15 7.84
N LEU A 61 22.27 -0.38 6.76
CA LEU A 61 21.91 0.00 5.39
C LEU A 61 20.49 -0.45 5.02
N ILE A 62 20.07 -1.64 5.46
CA ILE A 62 18.68 -2.11 5.29
C ILE A 62 17.73 -1.17 6.04
N GLY A 63 18.06 -0.82 7.29
CA GLY A 63 17.28 0.13 8.09
C GLY A 63 17.14 1.49 7.42
N LEU A 64 18.26 2.05 6.93
CA LEU A 64 18.28 3.28 6.14
C LEU A 64 17.36 3.17 4.93
N ALA A 65 17.51 2.11 4.11
CA ALA A 65 16.68 1.87 2.94
C ALA A 65 15.17 1.86 3.30
N VAL A 66 14.76 1.07 4.30
CA VAL A 66 13.35 0.97 4.70
C VAL A 66 12.78 2.32 5.14
N THR A 67 13.58 3.15 5.80
CA THR A 67 13.18 4.50 6.22
C THR A 67 13.21 5.55 5.11
N THR A 68 13.80 5.25 3.95
CA THR A 68 13.87 6.15 2.81
C THR A 68 12.53 6.23 2.07
N PRO A 69 11.91 7.42 1.96
CA PRO A 69 10.68 7.60 1.20
C PRO A 69 10.91 7.47 -0.31
N SER A 70 9.84 7.26 -1.08
CA SER A 70 9.95 7.23 -2.55
C SER A 70 10.35 8.60 -3.11
N SER A 71 10.66 8.63 -4.40
CA SER A 71 11.13 9.84 -5.09
C SER A 71 10.21 11.05 -4.95
N HIS A 72 8.88 10.87 -4.92
CA HIS A 72 7.91 11.98 -4.89
C HIS A 72 7.10 12.08 -3.60
N GLU A 73 7.20 11.11 -2.68
CA GLU A 73 6.36 11.06 -1.49
C GLU A 73 6.48 12.30 -0.59
N LYS A 74 7.71 12.81 -0.39
CA LYS A 74 7.95 14.04 0.38
C LYS A 74 7.33 15.27 -0.30
N ASP A 75 7.46 15.35 -1.62
CA ASP A 75 6.96 16.50 -2.39
C ASP A 75 5.44 16.50 -2.40
N LEU A 76 4.80 15.34 -2.55
CA LEU A 76 3.35 15.18 -2.44
C LEU A 76 2.84 15.50 -1.03
N TYR A 77 3.57 15.09 0.01
CA TYR A 77 3.23 15.45 1.38
C TYR A 77 3.25 16.97 1.59
N ASN A 78 4.31 17.65 1.13
CA ASN A 78 4.43 19.10 1.23
C ASN A 78 3.35 19.81 0.40
N LEU A 79 3.08 19.33 -0.82
CA LEU A 79 2.04 19.87 -1.68
C LEU A 79 0.66 19.76 -1.02
N ARG A 80 0.36 18.63 -0.35
CA ARG A 80 -0.89 18.46 0.39
C ARG A 80 -1.06 19.51 1.49
N GLN A 81 0.00 19.81 2.24
CA GLN A 81 -0.03 20.82 3.30
C GLN A 81 -0.18 22.26 2.76
N GLN A 82 0.24 22.51 1.52
CA GLN A 82 0.19 23.84 0.90
C GLN A 82 -1.09 24.07 0.07
N ALA A 83 -1.59 23.03 -0.59
CA ALA A 83 -2.69 23.14 -1.55
C ALA A 83 -4.07 23.05 -0.91
N ILE A 84 -4.21 22.34 0.21
CA ILE A 84 -5.48 22.18 0.92
C ILE A 84 -5.59 23.26 1.98
N ASP A 85 -6.78 23.86 2.08
CA ASP A 85 -7.12 24.83 3.11
C ASP A 85 -6.82 24.26 4.52
N PRO A 86 -6.06 25.00 5.37
CA PRO A 86 -5.80 24.59 6.75
C PRO A 86 -7.05 24.20 7.53
N GLU A 87 -8.19 24.88 7.33
CA GLU A 87 -9.44 24.55 8.05
C GLU A 87 -9.95 23.14 7.70
N VAL A 88 -9.82 22.74 6.44
CA VAL A 88 -10.21 21.40 5.97
C VAL A 88 -9.25 20.35 6.52
N LEU A 89 -7.95 20.65 6.58
CA LEU A 89 -6.95 19.77 7.19
C LEU A 89 -7.19 19.61 8.69
N GLU A 90 -7.53 20.68 9.40
CA GLU A 90 -7.87 20.63 10.82
C GLU A 90 -9.16 19.86 11.09
N ALA A 91 -10.20 20.03 10.27
CA ALA A 91 -11.43 19.26 10.38
C ALA A 91 -11.15 17.76 10.21
N LYS A 92 -10.38 17.38 9.19
CA LYS A 92 -9.92 15.99 9.01
C LYS A 92 -9.06 15.51 10.19
N ALA A 93 -8.19 16.35 10.74
CA ALA A 93 -7.36 16.01 11.89
C ALA A 93 -8.19 15.77 13.16
N LYS A 94 -9.31 16.48 13.34
CA LYS A 94 -10.25 16.29 14.46
C LYS A 94 -11.06 15.00 14.34
N GLU A 95 -11.44 14.62 13.11
CA GLU A 95 -12.15 13.37 12.84
C GLU A 95 -11.24 12.13 12.85
N SER A 96 -9.93 12.34 12.68
CA SER A 96 -8.92 11.30 12.67
C SER A 96 -8.17 11.21 14.00
N GLY A 97 -7.43 10.12 14.17
CA GLY A 97 -6.67 9.84 15.39
C GLY A 97 -7.27 8.73 16.23
N LEU A 98 -6.70 8.58 17.43
CA LEU A 98 -7.09 7.57 18.40
C LEU A 98 -8.19 8.13 19.29
N SER A 99 -9.31 7.43 19.33
CA SER A 99 -10.41 7.67 20.26
C SER A 99 -10.53 6.50 21.23
N ILE A 100 -10.80 6.80 22.49
CA ILE A 100 -11.02 5.80 23.54
C ILE A 100 -12.52 5.72 23.75
N ASP A 101 -13.14 4.66 23.25
CA ASP A 101 -14.58 4.44 23.36
C ASP A 101 -14.94 3.97 24.78
N ASN A 102 -14.11 3.09 25.35
CA ASN A 102 -14.27 2.63 26.72
C ASN A 102 -12.92 2.26 27.34
N TRP A 103 -12.52 3.03 28.36
CA TRP A 103 -11.27 2.81 29.08
C TRP A 103 -11.20 1.44 29.78
N PHE A 104 -12.28 1.03 30.47
CA PHE A 104 -12.31 -0.21 31.24
C PHE A 104 -12.22 -1.46 30.37
N LEU A 105 -12.86 -1.42 29.20
CA LEU A 105 -12.83 -2.52 28.23
C LEU A 105 -11.64 -2.43 27.27
N LYS A 106 -10.79 -1.42 27.42
CA LYS A 106 -9.71 -1.06 26.48
C LYS A 106 -10.21 -1.00 25.04
N GLN A 107 -11.41 -0.46 24.84
CA GLN A 107 -11.99 -0.27 23.52
C GLN A 107 -11.51 1.06 22.96
N THR A 108 -10.81 0.98 21.83
CA THR A 108 -10.31 2.15 21.12
C THR A 108 -10.67 2.05 19.65
N SER A 109 -10.99 3.18 19.02
CA SER A 109 -11.09 3.27 17.58
C SER A 109 -10.05 4.23 17.02
N TYR A 110 -9.43 3.84 15.92
CA TYR A 110 -8.37 4.59 15.28
C TYR A 110 -8.70 4.82 13.81
N VAL A 111 -8.74 6.10 13.42
CA VAL A 111 -8.83 6.53 12.02
C VAL A 111 -7.47 7.12 11.66
N PRO A 112 -6.81 6.69 10.58
CA PRO A 112 -5.48 7.21 10.24
C PRO A 112 -5.52 8.73 10.04
N THR A 113 -4.58 9.43 10.66
CA THR A 113 -4.45 10.89 10.54
C THR A 113 -3.82 11.34 9.23
N ASN A 114 -3.14 10.44 8.52
CA ASN A 114 -2.51 10.75 7.26
C ASN A 114 -2.56 9.53 6.34
N ASP A 115 -3.62 9.45 5.53
CA ASP A 115 -3.75 8.44 4.49
C ASP A 115 -2.97 8.89 3.23
N PRO A 116 -1.93 8.15 2.81
CA PRO A 116 -1.17 8.52 1.62
C PRO A 116 -1.95 8.29 0.32
N SER A 117 -3.07 7.56 0.35
CA SER A 117 -3.99 7.38 -0.78
C SER A 117 -5.10 8.45 -0.86
N ASP A 118 -5.17 9.40 0.08
CA ASP A 118 -6.13 10.52 0.01
C ASP A 118 -5.67 11.59 -1.00
N TRP A 119 -6.56 12.53 -1.32
CA TRP A 119 -6.26 13.66 -2.21
C TRP A 119 -5.02 14.46 -1.74
N VAL A 120 -4.22 14.90 -2.70
CA VAL A 120 -3.08 15.82 -2.54
C VAL A 120 -3.53 17.26 -2.81
N LEU A 121 -4.36 17.46 -3.83
CA LEU A 121 -4.99 18.73 -4.16
C LEU A 121 -6.41 18.79 -3.57
N PRO A 122 -7.05 19.96 -3.49
CA PRO A 122 -8.42 20.07 -3.01
C PRO A 122 -9.38 19.15 -3.77
N ALA A 123 -10.08 18.31 -3.02
CA ALA A 123 -11.08 17.39 -3.55
C ALA A 123 -12.32 18.17 -4.02
N PRO A 124 -12.97 17.76 -5.13
CA PRO A 124 -14.28 18.31 -5.48
C PRO A 124 -15.29 17.99 -4.37
N GLY A 125 -15.89 19.03 -3.79
CA GLY A 125 -16.87 18.86 -2.72
C GLY A 125 -18.23 18.37 -3.22
N PRO A 126 -19.09 17.82 -2.34
CA PRO A 126 -20.44 17.39 -2.71
C PRO A 126 -21.35 18.49 -3.28
N ALA A 127 -21.01 19.76 -3.04
CA ALA A 127 -21.73 20.91 -3.59
C ALA A 127 -21.64 21.00 -5.12
N VAL A 128 -20.60 20.42 -5.72
CA VAL A 128 -20.39 20.43 -7.18
C VAL A 128 -21.13 19.26 -7.86
N TRP A 129 -21.55 18.25 -7.10
CA TRP A 129 -22.15 17.05 -7.66
C TRP A 129 -23.55 17.34 -8.19
N ASP A 130 -23.78 17.10 -9.49
CA ASP A 130 -25.13 17.10 -10.05
C ASP A 130 -25.87 15.86 -9.53
N LYS A 131 -26.89 16.10 -8.70
CA LYS A 131 -27.71 15.04 -8.08
C LYS A 131 -28.82 14.55 -8.99
N LEU A 132 -29.13 15.29 -10.06
CA LEU A 132 -30.19 14.95 -11.01
C LEU A 132 -29.63 14.13 -12.17
N ASP A 133 -28.45 14.51 -12.67
CA ASP A 133 -27.76 13.78 -13.73
C ASP A 133 -26.33 13.43 -13.32
N ILE A 134 -26.16 12.20 -12.81
CA ILE A 134 -24.89 11.68 -12.29
C ILE A 134 -23.82 11.46 -13.38
N TYR A 135 -24.19 11.53 -14.66
CA TYR A 135 -23.29 11.35 -15.80
C TYR A 135 -22.81 12.68 -16.40
N LYS A 136 -23.47 13.77 -16.06
CA LYS A 136 -23.18 15.10 -16.61
C LYS A 136 -21.84 15.64 -16.15
N GLN A 137 -21.27 16.50 -16.98
CA GLN A 137 -20.06 17.26 -16.66
C GLN A 137 -20.26 18.21 -15.46
N ASP A 138 -19.20 18.42 -14.66
CA ASP A 138 -19.19 19.44 -13.62
C ASP A 138 -18.91 20.82 -14.25
N GLY A 139 -19.76 21.82 -13.99
CA GLY A 139 -19.52 23.21 -14.40
C GLY A 139 -19.10 23.35 -15.88
N ALA A 140 -17.86 23.80 -16.11
CA ALA A 140 -17.30 23.99 -17.46
C ALA A 140 -16.85 22.69 -18.15
N GLY A 141 -16.94 21.54 -17.47
CA GLY A 141 -16.54 20.24 -17.98
C GLY A 141 -15.03 20.02 -18.09
N SER A 142 -14.24 20.75 -17.30
CA SER A 142 -12.80 20.52 -17.23
C SER A 142 -12.48 19.35 -16.30
N PRO A 143 -11.43 18.56 -16.58
CA PRO A 143 -11.02 17.48 -15.67
C PRO A 143 -10.71 17.99 -14.25
N ILE A 144 -10.83 17.12 -13.24
CA ILE A 144 -10.46 17.41 -11.86
C ILE A 144 -8.98 17.77 -11.74
N ALA A 145 -8.62 18.48 -10.67
CA ALA A 145 -7.27 19.02 -10.50
C ALA A 145 -6.17 17.94 -10.58
N GLU A 146 -6.39 16.76 -9.98
CA GLU A 146 -5.45 15.64 -10.03
C GLU A 146 -5.62 14.72 -11.24
N HIS A 147 -6.44 15.08 -12.22
CA HIS A 147 -6.54 14.28 -13.43
C HIS A 147 -5.21 14.29 -14.19
N PRO A 148 -4.70 13.16 -14.69
CA PRO A 148 -3.40 13.07 -15.37
C PRO A 148 -3.24 14.03 -16.56
N VAL A 149 -4.33 14.37 -17.25
CA VAL A 149 -4.33 15.40 -18.31
C VAL A 149 -3.97 16.80 -17.80
N LYS A 150 -4.25 17.12 -16.53
CA LYS A 150 -3.92 18.41 -15.89
C LYS A 150 -2.58 18.38 -15.17
N VAL A 151 -2.34 17.37 -14.33
CA VAL A 151 -1.12 17.29 -13.52
C VAL A 151 0.03 16.65 -14.29
N GLY A 152 -0.23 15.66 -15.14
CA GLY A 152 0.78 14.77 -15.71
C GLY A 152 0.99 13.51 -14.86
N THR A 153 1.71 12.55 -15.45
CA THR A 153 2.03 11.26 -14.85
C THR A 153 3.38 11.32 -14.13
N PRO A 154 3.46 11.10 -12.80
CA PRO A 154 4.74 11.07 -12.10
C PRO A 154 5.55 9.83 -12.48
N VAL A 155 6.79 10.07 -12.92
CA VAL A 155 7.77 9.02 -13.21
C VAL A 155 8.79 8.98 -12.06
N PRO A 156 8.94 7.84 -11.36
CA PRO A 156 9.89 7.74 -10.27
C PRO A 156 11.34 7.85 -10.77
N ALA A 157 12.21 8.43 -9.94
CA ALA A 157 13.65 8.52 -10.23
C ALA A 157 14.27 7.13 -10.40
N THR A 158 15.23 6.95 -11.32
CA THR A 158 15.89 5.64 -11.53
C THR A 158 16.51 5.12 -10.24
N PHE A 159 17.19 5.98 -9.49
CA PHE A 159 17.71 5.70 -8.16
C PHE A 159 17.29 6.77 -7.17
N THR A 160 16.91 6.32 -5.98
CA THR A 160 16.85 7.12 -4.77
C THR A 160 17.87 6.60 -3.77
N LEU A 161 17.93 7.21 -2.58
CA LEU A 161 18.75 6.69 -1.49
C LEU A 161 18.38 5.25 -1.11
N PHE A 162 17.14 4.81 -1.35
CA PHE A 162 16.74 3.43 -1.13
C PHE A 162 17.49 2.47 -2.05
N GLY A 163 17.54 2.76 -3.36
CA GLY A 163 18.28 1.95 -4.31
C GLY A 163 19.76 1.89 -3.96
N ILE A 164 20.36 3.03 -3.57
CA ILE A 164 21.77 3.09 -3.18
C ILE A 164 22.02 2.23 -1.93
N PHE A 165 21.27 2.44 -0.85
CA PHE A 165 21.44 1.68 0.38
C PHE A 165 21.13 0.19 0.19
N GLY A 166 20.12 -0.15 -0.62
CA GLY A 166 19.79 -1.53 -0.97
C GLY A 166 20.90 -2.21 -1.75
N ILE A 167 21.47 -1.56 -2.76
CA ILE A 167 22.62 -2.08 -3.53
C ILE A 167 23.82 -2.30 -2.61
N LEU A 168 24.16 -1.31 -1.77
CA LEU A 168 25.28 -1.42 -0.84
C LEU A 168 25.06 -2.54 0.18
N ALA A 169 23.85 -2.68 0.74
CA ALA A 169 23.50 -3.77 1.63
C ALA A 169 23.64 -5.13 0.95
N SER A 170 23.16 -5.26 -0.28
CA SER A 170 23.28 -6.48 -1.08
C SER A 170 24.74 -6.85 -1.35
N LEU A 171 25.56 -5.88 -1.76
CA LEU A 171 26.99 -6.10 -2.01
C LEU A 171 27.73 -6.52 -0.74
N LEU A 172 27.54 -5.79 0.36
CA LEU A 172 28.16 -6.13 1.64
C LEU A 172 27.70 -7.50 2.14
N THR A 173 26.44 -7.89 1.92
CA THR A 173 25.94 -9.22 2.28
C THR A 173 26.70 -10.31 1.52
N VAL A 174 26.86 -10.17 0.20
CA VAL A 174 27.59 -11.15 -0.62
C VAL A 174 29.05 -11.26 -0.17
N ILE A 175 29.70 -10.12 0.10
CA ILE A 175 31.10 -10.09 0.58
C ILE A 175 31.21 -10.73 1.97
N ALA A 176 30.33 -10.38 2.91
CA ALA A 176 30.36 -10.91 4.28
C ALA A 176 30.14 -12.42 4.31
N VAL A 177 29.19 -12.93 3.52
CA VAL A 177 28.96 -14.37 3.37
C VAL A 177 30.18 -15.03 2.73
N GLY A 178 30.77 -14.43 1.68
CA GLY A 178 31.99 -14.95 1.06
C GLY A 178 33.17 -15.09 2.02
N ILE A 179 33.42 -14.07 2.86
CA ILE A 179 34.44 -14.13 3.91
C ILE A 179 34.08 -15.22 4.94
N GLY A 180 32.85 -15.26 5.42
CA GLY A 180 32.39 -16.26 6.39
C GLY A 180 32.54 -17.70 5.88
N LEU A 181 32.32 -17.95 4.58
CA LEU A 181 32.50 -19.27 3.97
C LEU A 181 33.94 -19.78 4.04
N THR A 182 34.95 -18.89 4.08
CA THR A 182 36.36 -19.30 4.19
C THR A 182 36.66 -20.01 5.52
N GLY A 183 35.92 -19.69 6.59
CA GLY A 183 36.03 -20.34 7.89
C GLY A 183 35.22 -21.64 8.02
N VAL A 184 34.34 -21.96 7.07
CA VAL A 184 33.52 -23.17 7.10
C VAL A 184 34.29 -24.30 6.43
N VAL A 185 34.60 -25.39 7.15
CA VAL A 185 35.40 -26.50 6.59
C VAL A 185 34.56 -27.46 5.73
N ASP A 186 33.29 -27.65 6.08
CA ASP A 186 32.38 -28.61 5.44
C ASP A 186 31.73 -28.02 4.17
N SER A 187 32.00 -28.62 3.01
CA SER A 187 31.40 -28.22 1.72
C SER A 187 29.87 -28.35 1.72
N GLY A 188 29.30 -29.32 2.45
CA GLY A 188 27.85 -29.45 2.58
C GLY A 188 27.22 -28.20 3.21
N SER A 189 27.81 -27.73 4.31
CA SER A 189 27.40 -26.53 5.03
C SER A 189 27.58 -25.26 4.19
N ARG A 190 28.66 -25.17 3.40
CA ARG A 190 28.86 -24.06 2.44
C ARG A 190 27.73 -24.00 1.42
N LEU A 191 27.39 -25.13 0.80
CA LEU A 191 26.30 -25.22 -0.17
C LEU A 191 24.95 -24.85 0.42
N VAL A 192 24.67 -25.25 1.67
CA VAL A 192 23.44 -24.86 2.37
C VAL A 192 23.36 -23.35 2.58
N ILE A 193 24.43 -22.71 3.05
CA ILE A 193 24.48 -21.26 3.25
C ILE A 193 24.27 -20.50 1.93
N ILE A 194 24.96 -20.92 0.87
CA ILE A 194 24.81 -20.35 -0.48
C ILE A 194 23.38 -20.54 -0.98
N GLY A 195 22.81 -21.73 -0.80
CA GLY A 195 21.44 -22.05 -1.19
C GLY A 195 20.40 -21.17 -0.50
N ILE A 196 20.55 -20.93 0.81
CA ILE A 196 19.67 -20.02 1.57
C ILE A 196 19.74 -18.61 1.00
N LEU A 197 20.95 -18.08 0.77
CA LEU A 197 21.12 -16.73 0.21
C LEU A 197 20.51 -16.61 -1.19
N ALA A 198 20.70 -17.63 -2.04
CA ALA A 198 20.12 -17.68 -3.38
C ALA A 198 18.57 -17.71 -3.33
N ILE A 199 17.99 -18.49 -2.43
CA ILE A 199 16.53 -18.55 -2.25
C ILE A 199 15.99 -17.19 -1.80
N ILE A 200 16.65 -16.52 -0.85
CA ILE A 200 16.26 -15.17 -0.41
C ILE A 200 16.32 -14.19 -1.57
N GLY A 201 17.44 -14.17 -2.32
CA GLY A 201 17.61 -13.31 -3.49
C GLY A 201 16.54 -13.55 -4.56
N LEU A 202 16.23 -14.81 -4.86
CA LEU A 202 15.20 -15.20 -5.83
C LEU A 202 13.80 -14.74 -5.40
N ASN A 203 13.42 -14.94 -4.14
CA ASN A 203 12.13 -14.50 -3.62
C ASN A 203 11.96 -12.98 -3.73
N LEU A 204 13.00 -12.21 -3.34
CA LEU A 204 12.99 -10.76 -3.48
C LEU A 204 12.91 -10.32 -4.95
N LEU A 205 13.60 -11.03 -5.85
CA LEU A 205 13.56 -10.76 -7.29
C LEU A 205 12.16 -10.98 -7.87
N ILE A 206 11.48 -12.07 -7.49
CA ILE A 206 10.11 -12.38 -7.91
C ILE A 206 9.16 -11.26 -7.44
N ILE A 207 9.23 -10.86 -6.17
CA ILE A 207 8.41 -9.77 -5.62
C ILE A 207 8.69 -8.46 -6.36
N GLY A 208 9.97 -8.12 -6.57
CA GLY A 208 10.39 -6.93 -7.30
C GLY A 208 9.90 -6.92 -8.74
N TRP A 209 9.92 -8.06 -9.42
CA TRP A 209 9.44 -8.22 -10.79
C TRP A 209 7.93 -7.98 -10.90
N PHE A 210 7.12 -8.57 -10.01
CA PHE A 210 5.67 -8.34 -10.02
C PHE A 210 5.31 -6.88 -9.76
N LYS A 211 5.98 -6.21 -8.81
CA LYS A 211 5.78 -4.78 -8.54
C LYS A 211 6.20 -3.91 -9.73
N SER A 212 7.34 -4.21 -10.34
CA SER A 212 7.85 -3.54 -11.54
C SER A 212 6.88 -3.68 -12.73
N LYS A 213 6.29 -4.87 -12.93
CA LYS A 213 5.29 -5.10 -13.98
C LYS A 213 4.04 -4.25 -13.77
N MET A 214 3.57 -4.12 -12.52
CA MET A 214 2.41 -3.28 -12.20
C MET A 214 2.72 -1.79 -12.45
N LEU A 215 3.89 -1.32 -12.05
CA LEU A 215 4.34 0.06 -12.32
C LEU A 215 4.43 0.34 -13.82
N THR A 216 4.98 -0.61 -14.58
CA THR A 216 5.10 -0.50 -16.05
C THR A 216 3.74 -0.29 -16.70
N GLN A 217 2.76 -1.11 -16.31
CA GLN A 217 1.40 -0.99 -16.84
C GLN A 217 0.79 0.39 -16.59
N MET A 218 0.95 0.93 -15.38
CA MET A 218 0.43 2.26 -15.01
C MET A 218 1.16 3.40 -15.74
N LEU A 219 2.40 3.18 -16.21
CA LEU A 219 3.15 4.19 -16.97
C LEU A 219 2.89 4.12 -18.47
N ASP A 220 2.57 2.93 -18.98
CA ASP A 220 2.41 2.67 -20.42
C ASP A 220 0.96 2.91 -20.88
N LEU A 221 -0.03 2.81 -19.97
CA LEU A 221 -1.42 3.11 -20.28
C LEU A 221 -1.67 4.62 -20.17
N GLN A 222 -2.33 5.18 -21.18
CA GLN A 222 -2.76 6.57 -21.13
C GLN A 222 -4.10 6.66 -20.39
N THR A 223 -4.16 7.51 -19.36
CA THR A 223 -5.43 7.81 -18.68
C THR A 223 -6.39 8.54 -19.61
N SER A 224 -7.56 7.95 -19.81
CA SER A 224 -8.65 8.50 -20.60
C SER A 224 -9.54 9.44 -19.77
N VAL A 225 -10.06 10.47 -20.43
CA VAL A 225 -11.12 11.33 -19.91
C VAL A 225 -12.47 10.63 -20.07
N ILE A 226 -13.33 10.69 -19.05
CA ILE A 226 -14.57 9.91 -18.98
C ILE A 226 -15.54 10.27 -20.11
N ARG A 227 -15.69 11.55 -20.46
CA ARG A 227 -16.61 11.99 -21.53
C ARG A 227 -16.38 11.27 -22.87
N SER A 228 -15.13 10.95 -23.17
CA SER A 228 -14.70 10.42 -24.48
C SER A 228 -13.98 9.08 -24.35
N VAL A 229 -14.26 8.32 -23.29
CA VAL A 229 -13.59 7.03 -23.08
C VAL A 229 -14.06 6.01 -24.14
N PRO A 230 -13.14 5.33 -24.85
CA PRO A 230 -13.50 4.33 -25.85
C PRO A 230 -13.91 3.00 -25.19
N LEU A 231 -14.57 2.14 -25.95
CA LEU A 231 -14.80 0.75 -25.55
C LEU A 231 -13.48 -0.02 -25.46
N GLY A 232 -13.41 -1.00 -24.55
CA GLY A 232 -12.21 -1.80 -24.31
C GLY A 232 -11.48 -1.44 -23.02
N TYR A 233 -10.22 -1.85 -22.88
CA TYR A 233 -9.45 -1.66 -21.66
C TYR A 233 -8.90 -0.24 -21.57
N ASN A 234 -9.31 0.49 -20.54
CA ASN A 234 -8.91 1.88 -20.32
C ASN A 234 -8.44 2.10 -18.89
N GLU A 235 -7.52 3.05 -18.74
CA GLU A 235 -7.14 3.64 -17.47
C GLU A 235 -8.00 4.86 -17.18
N LEU A 236 -8.57 4.92 -15.98
CA LEU A 236 -9.48 5.98 -15.55
C LEU A 236 -9.11 6.44 -14.14
N VAL A 237 -9.22 7.75 -13.92
CA VAL A 237 -8.99 8.39 -12.63
C VAL A 237 -10.13 9.33 -12.32
N GLY A 238 -10.64 9.28 -11.10
CA GLY A 238 -11.76 10.14 -10.70
C GLY A 238 -12.10 10.05 -9.22
N GLN A 239 -13.21 10.70 -8.88
CA GLN A 239 -13.80 10.69 -7.55
C GLN A 239 -14.95 9.68 -7.48
N VAL A 240 -15.07 8.96 -6.36
CA VAL A 240 -16.25 8.14 -6.07
C VAL A 240 -17.47 9.00 -5.79
N ARG A 241 -18.54 8.77 -6.55
CA ARG A 241 -19.87 9.39 -6.41
C ARG A 241 -20.95 8.30 -6.34
N PRO A 242 -22.16 8.62 -5.83
CA PRO A 242 -23.18 7.61 -5.62
C PRO A 242 -23.77 7.22 -6.99
N SER A 243 -24.03 5.93 -7.19
CA SER A 243 -24.86 5.45 -8.30
C SER A 243 -26.32 5.35 -7.87
N TYR A 244 -27.19 4.89 -8.78
CA TYR A 244 -28.61 4.65 -8.52
C TYR A 244 -28.85 3.61 -7.40
N GLU A 245 -27.95 2.66 -7.22
CA GLU A 245 -27.97 1.67 -6.13
C GLU A 245 -27.68 2.27 -4.75
N GLY A 246 -27.20 3.51 -4.72
CA GLY A 246 -26.87 4.22 -3.50
C GLY A 246 -25.50 3.83 -2.95
N VAL A 247 -25.41 3.73 -1.63
CA VAL A 247 -24.16 3.51 -0.89
C VAL A 247 -24.40 2.54 0.25
N LEU A 248 -23.32 1.88 0.69
CA LEU A 248 -23.36 0.89 1.75
C LEU A 248 -23.09 1.52 3.13
N ARG A 249 -23.84 1.05 4.12
CA ARG A 249 -23.44 1.11 5.53
C ARG A 249 -22.80 -0.23 5.90
N VAL A 250 -21.48 -0.23 6.06
CA VAL A 250 -20.72 -1.43 6.37
C VAL A 250 -20.69 -1.61 7.88
N VAL A 251 -21.31 -2.70 8.35
CA VAL A 251 -21.30 -3.11 9.77
C VAL A 251 -20.22 -4.16 9.95
N VAL A 252 -19.19 -3.86 10.75
CA VAL A 252 -18.02 -4.72 10.92
C VAL A 252 -18.30 -5.81 11.94
N ASP A 253 -18.20 -7.06 11.49
CA ASP A 253 -18.32 -8.26 12.32
C ASP A 253 -19.61 -8.20 13.19
N GLY A 254 -20.74 -7.89 12.54
CA GLY A 254 -22.09 -7.89 13.11
C GLY A 254 -22.41 -6.84 14.18
N ASN A 255 -21.48 -5.93 14.50
CA ASN A 255 -21.66 -4.96 15.58
C ASN A 255 -22.16 -3.61 15.06
N GLN A 256 -23.40 -3.25 15.40
CA GLN A 256 -24.05 -2.01 14.98
C GLN A 256 -23.31 -0.73 15.41
N ASN A 257 -22.44 -0.79 16.43
CA ASN A 257 -21.61 0.34 16.86
C ASN A 257 -20.27 0.44 16.09
N MET A 258 -19.89 -0.62 15.38
CA MET A 258 -18.68 -0.65 14.55
C MET A 258 -19.09 -0.59 13.09
N TYR A 259 -19.40 0.61 12.63
CA TYR A 259 -19.84 0.82 11.27
C TYR A 259 -19.12 1.97 10.59
N MET A 260 -19.20 1.96 9.27
CA MET A 260 -18.79 3.06 8.41
C MET A 260 -19.88 3.28 7.37
N GLU A 261 -20.30 4.52 7.19
CA GLU A 261 -21.30 4.92 6.19
C GLU A 261 -20.64 5.39 4.89
N ASN A 262 -21.45 5.47 3.84
CA ASN A 262 -21.08 6.00 2.54
C ASN A 262 -19.95 5.21 1.86
N MET A 263 -19.93 3.90 2.06
CA MET A 263 -18.95 2.99 1.44
C MET A 263 -19.47 2.47 0.10
N VAL A 264 -18.58 2.26 -0.87
CA VAL A 264 -18.91 1.61 -2.15
C VAL A 264 -18.16 0.30 -2.35
N GLY A 265 -17.13 0.06 -1.56
CA GLY A 265 -16.36 -1.19 -1.54
C GLY A 265 -15.65 -1.33 -0.21
N PHE A 266 -15.65 -2.54 0.35
CA PHE A 266 -15.03 -2.79 1.64
C PHE A 266 -14.41 -4.17 1.73
N ARG A 267 -13.44 -4.27 2.62
CA ARG A 267 -12.94 -5.51 3.20
C ARG A 267 -12.66 -5.25 4.66
N TRP A 268 -13.17 -6.08 5.56
CA TRP A 268 -12.77 -6.03 6.96
C TRP A 268 -12.15 -7.35 7.39
N THR A 269 -11.20 -7.26 8.30
CA THR A 269 -10.55 -8.41 8.93
C THR A 269 -10.72 -8.32 10.44
N TYR A 270 -10.93 -9.47 11.06
CA TYR A 270 -10.93 -9.66 12.50
C TYR A 270 -9.74 -10.53 12.89
N GLU A 271 -8.85 -9.97 13.71
CA GLU A 271 -7.62 -10.58 14.17
C GLU A 271 -7.64 -10.74 15.70
N GLN A 272 -7.03 -11.82 16.18
CA GLN A 272 -6.82 -12.07 17.61
C GLN A 272 -5.33 -12.10 17.92
N GLU A 273 -4.94 -11.44 19.01
CA GLU A 273 -3.63 -11.64 19.60
C GLU A 273 -3.66 -12.89 20.48
N GLN A 274 -2.86 -13.89 20.10
CA GLN A 274 -2.68 -15.13 20.82
C GLN A 274 -1.31 -15.13 21.49
N LYS A 275 -1.29 -15.38 22.80
CA LYS A 275 -0.08 -15.51 23.62
C LYS A 275 0.05 -16.91 24.18
N ARG A 276 1.25 -17.48 24.15
CA ARG A 276 1.59 -18.75 24.79
C ARG A 276 2.90 -18.60 25.55
N THR A 277 2.94 -19.11 26.77
CA THR A 277 4.19 -19.24 27.52
C THR A 277 4.83 -20.58 27.17
N VAL A 278 6.08 -20.55 26.72
CA VAL A 278 6.88 -21.74 26.38
C VAL A 278 8.04 -21.83 27.36
N THR A 279 8.06 -22.90 28.14
CA THR A 279 9.18 -23.20 29.04
C THR A 279 10.31 -23.82 28.23
N THR A 280 11.44 -23.13 28.16
CA THR A 280 12.68 -23.59 27.54
C THR A 280 13.69 -23.94 28.66
N LYS A 281 14.73 -24.70 28.35
CA LYS A 281 15.78 -25.10 29.31
C LYS A 281 16.43 -23.90 30.04
N ASP A 282 16.42 -22.73 29.42
CA ASP A 282 17.04 -21.49 29.91
C ASP A 282 16.02 -20.48 30.51
N GLY A 283 14.74 -20.84 30.62
CA GLY A 283 13.68 -19.99 31.18
C GLY A 283 12.36 -20.01 30.40
N SER A 284 11.39 -19.22 30.86
CA SER A 284 10.08 -19.08 30.19
C SER A 284 10.10 -17.93 29.17
N ARG A 285 9.71 -18.18 27.92
CA ARG A 285 9.51 -17.15 26.90
C ARG A 285 8.03 -17.03 26.54
N THR A 286 7.57 -15.81 26.25
CA THR A 286 6.20 -15.57 25.77
C THR A 286 6.22 -15.40 24.26
N GLU A 287 5.56 -16.30 23.54
CA GLU A 287 5.34 -16.17 22.11
C GLU A 287 4.02 -15.44 21.88
N THR A 288 4.03 -14.45 20.99
CA THR A 288 2.86 -13.64 20.64
C THR A 288 2.67 -13.63 19.13
N ARG A 289 1.44 -13.82 18.66
CA ARG A 289 1.10 -13.71 17.25
C ARG A 289 -0.29 -13.13 17.05
N TRP A 290 -0.47 -12.40 15.95
CA TRP A 290 -1.78 -12.01 15.45
C TRP A 290 -2.26 -13.05 14.44
N VAL A 291 -3.50 -13.49 14.58
CA VAL A 291 -4.12 -14.48 13.70
C VAL A 291 -5.45 -13.94 13.20
N THR A 292 -5.63 -13.90 11.88
CA THR A 292 -6.91 -13.59 11.26
C THR A 292 -7.89 -14.74 11.48
N ILE A 293 -9.05 -14.42 12.06
CA ILE A 293 -10.08 -15.41 12.41
C ILE A 293 -11.28 -15.32 11.48
N ARG A 294 -11.68 -14.09 11.12
CA ARG A 294 -12.77 -13.83 10.19
C ARG A 294 -12.41 -12.67 9.29
N GLU A 295 -12.92 -12.70 8.09
CA GLU A 295 -12.91 -11.59 7.17
C GLU A 295 -14.18 -11.61 6.34
N ASP A 296 -14.54 -10.46 5.80
CA ASP A 296 -15.66 -10.31 4.88
C ASP A 296 -15.38 -9.13 3.95
N SER A 297 -15.96 -9.17 2.77
CA SER A 297 -15.75 -8.18 1.72
C SER A 297 -16.99 -8.07 0.85
N GLY A 298 -17.24 -6.87 0.37
CA GLY A 298 -18.36 -6.61 -0.53
C GLY A 298 -18.22 -5.24 -1.17
N GLY A 299 -19.16 -4.92 -2.04
CA GLY A 299 -19.21 -3.64 -2.71
C GLY A 299 -20.57 -3.41 -3.33
N CYS A 300 -20.74 -2.22 -3.87
CA CYS A 300 -21.80 -1.88 -4.79
C CYS A 300 -21.19 -1.15 -5.99
N PRO A 301 -21.91 -1.06 -7.11
CA PRO A 301 -21.57 -0.15 -8.19
C PRO A 301 -21.50 1.30 -7.68
N PHE A 302 -20.69 2.11 -8.35
CA PHE A 302 -20.57 3.55 -8.05
C PHE A 302 -20.29 4.34 -9.32
N ILE A 303 -20.44 5.67 -9.25
CA ILE A 303 -20.05 6.55 -10.34
C ILE A 303 -18.61 7.02 -10.10
N LEU A 304 -17.72 6.74 -11.05
CA LEU A 304 -16.44 7.40 -11.13
C LEU A 304 -16.65 8.72 -11.88
N HIS A 305 -16.20 9.83 -11.29
CA HIS A 305 -16.36 11.15 -11.90
C HIS A 305 -15.04 11.90 -11.98
N ASP A 306 -14.65 12.33 -13.17
CA ASP A 306 -13.37 12.99 -13.44
C ASP A 306 -13.53 14.50 -13.68
N GLY A 307 -14.74 15.05 -13.52
CA GLY A 307 -15.08 16.45 -13.78
C GLY A 307 -15.65 16.69 -15.18
N THR A 308 -15.27 15.85 -16.15
CA THR A 308 -15.77 15.94 -17.54
C THR A 308 -17.07 15.17 -17.73
N GLY A 309 -17.31 14.15 -16.90
CA GLY A 309 -18.54 13.38 -16.79
C GLY A 309 -18.41 12.24 -15.78
N GLY A 310 -19.52 11.54 -15.54
CA GLY A 310 -19.57 10.34 -14.72
C GLY A 310 -19.56 9.06 -15.56
N ILE A 311 -19.03 7.96 -15.04
CA ILE A 311 -19.18 6.63 -15.62
C ILE A 311 -19.48 5.62 -14.52
N ARG A 312 -20.36 4.68 -14.82
CA ARG A 312 -20.71 3.60 -13.90
C ARG A 312 -19.57 2.58 -13.82
N VAL A 313 -19.15 2.27 -12.60
CA VAL A 313 -18.11 1.29 -12.31
C VAL A 313 -18.68 0.19 -11.43
N ASN A 314 -18.59 -1.05 -11.90
CA ASN A 314 -18.97 -2.23 -11.12
C ASN A 314 -17.79 -2.64 -10.22
N GLY A 315 -17.60 -1.89 -9.12
CA GLY A 315 -16.43 -1.99 -8.24
C GLY A 315 -16.22 -3.37 -7.59
N GLU A 316 -17.30 -4.09 -7.29
CA GLU A 316 -17.26 -5.45 -6.74
C GLU A 316 -16.70 -6.51 -7.70
N ASN A 317 -16.77 -6.25 -9.01
CA ASN A 317 -16.37 -7.21 -10.04
C ASN A 317 -14.87 -7.17 -10.36
N PHE A 318 -14.10 -6.33 -9.68
CA PHE A 318 -12.67 -6.21 -9.94
C PHE A 318 -11.88 -7.40 -9.39
N LYS A 319 -11.13 -8.08 -10.27
CA LYS A 319 -10.20 -9.17 -9.92
C LYS A 319 -9.18 -8.78 -8.86
N ARG A 320 -8.79 -7.51 -8.83
CA ARG A 320 -7.76 -6.96 -7.95
C ARG A 320 -8.19 -5.61 -7.45
N SER A 321 -8.52 -5.55 -6.17
CA SER A 321 -8.89 -4.31 -5.47
C SER A 321 -7.86 -4.04 -4.39
N ASP A 322 -7.23 -2.87 -4.47
CA ASP A 322 -6.26 -2.38 -3.49
C ASP A 322 -6.81 -1.12 -2.85
N TYR A 323 -7.32 -1.27 -1.62
CA TYR A 323 -7.87 -0.15 -0.88
C TYR A 323 -6.78 0.65 -0.15
N GLY A 324 -5.49 0.35 -0.33
CA GLY A 324 -4.40 1.01 0.39
C GLY A 324 -4.45 0.71 1.90
N ASP A 325 -4.09 1.72 2.70
CA ASP A 325 -4.15 1.60 4.16
C ASP A 325 -5.60 1.50 4.65
N PHE A 326 -5.77 0.95 5.86
CA PHE A 326 -7.09 0.83 6.48
C PHE A 326 -7.71 2.22 6.70
N ILE A 327 -9.03 2.33 6.62
CA ILE A 327 -9.76 3.59 6.86
C ILE A 327 -10.16 3.75 8.33
N LYS A 328 -10.39 2.64 9.02
CA LYS A 328 -10.72 2.62 10.45
C LYS A 328 -10.34 1.29 11.07
N ARG A 329 -9.85 1.34 12.30
CA ARG A 329 -9.53 0.18 13.13
C ARG A 329 -10.25 0.31 14.46
N TRP A 330 -10.66 -0.83 15.02
CA TRP A 330 -11.11 -0.95 16.39
C TRP A 330 -10.25 -1.98 17.10
N ASP A 331 -9.82 -1.67 18.32
CA ASP A 331 -9.07 -2.59 19.18
C ASP A 331 -9.83 -2.74 20.51
N SER A 332 -9.80 -3.94 21.09
CA SER A 332 -10.46 -4.27 22.36
C SER A 332 -9.72 -5.38 23.08
N ALA A 333 -9.71 -5.38 24.42
CA ALA A 333 -9.20 -6.51 25.20
C ALA A 333 -10.20 -7.67 25.34
N PHE A 334 -11.47 -7.44 24.97
CA PHE A 334 -12.54 -8.42 25.09
C PHE A 334 -13.21 -8.66 23.73
N ALA A 335 -13.61 -9.91 23.46
CA ALA A 335 -14.49 -10.22 22.33
C ALA A 335 -15.87 -9.60 22.57
N LYS A 336 -16.63 -9.38 21.49
CA LYS A 336 -17.87 -8.58 21.53
C LYS A 336 -19.02 -9.23 22.31
N SER A 337 -18.95 -10.54 22.56
CA SER A 337 -19.94 -11.24 23.39
C SER A 337 -19.28 -12.33 24.23
N LEU A 338 -19.90 -12.67 25.37
CA LEU A 338 -19.49 -13.78 26.25
C LEU A 338 -19.34 -15.10 25.50
N GLY A 339 -20.23 -15.38 24.54
CA GLY A 339 -20.15 -16.57 23.68
C GLY A 339 -18.96 -16.54 22.72
N GLN A 340 -18.64 -15.37 22.14
CA GLN A 340 -17.46 -15.21 21.28
C GLN A 340 -16.15 -15.24 22.08
N GLN A 341 -16.14 -14.73 23.31
CA GLN A 341 -15.00 -14.87 24.22
C GLN A 341 -14.76 -16.34 24.57
N PHE A 342 -15.83 -17.05 24.97
CA PHE A 342 -15.76 -18.49 25.21
C PHE A 342 -15.24 -19.24 23.99
N PHE A 343 -15.79 -18.99 22.79
CA PHE A 343 -15.35 -19.63 21.56
C PHE A 343 -13.91 -19.28 21.19
N SER A 344 -13.48 -18.02 21.36
CA SER A 344 -12.10 -17.59 21.12
C SER A 344 -11.10 -18.29 22.06
N GLN A 345 -11.52 -18.51 23.31
CA GLN A 345 -10.72 -19.19 24.31
C GLN A 345 -10.71 -20.71 24.11
N LEU A 346 -11.80 -21.27 23.57
CA LEU A 346 -11.90 -22.68 23.19
C LEU A 346 -11.06 -23.00 21.95
N VAL A 347 -11.12 -22.15 20.91
CA VAL A 347 -10.25 -22.25 19.71
C VAL A 347 -8.78 -22.13 20.11
N ALA A 348 -8.42 -21.16 20.96
CA ALA A 348 -7.04 -21.01 21.42
C ALA A 348 -6.58 -22.16 22.33
N GLY A 349 -7.49 -22.71 23.15
CA GLY A 349 -7.25 -23.87 24.01
C GLY A 349 -7.04 -25.17 23.25
N PHE A 350 -7.74 -25.37 22.11
CA PHE A 350 -7.60 -26.56 21.28
C PHE A 350 -6.27 -26.61 20.51
N VAL A 351 -5.61 -25.46 20.33
CA VAL A 351 -4.35 -25.34 19.58
C VAL A 351 -3.14 -25.29 20.53
N GLY A 352 -3.07 -26.16 21.53
CA GLY A 352 -1.82 -26.34 22.29
C GLY A 352 -1.46 -25.21 23.27
N GLY A 353 -2.46 -24.62 23.95
CA GLY A 353 -2.24 -23.74 25.11
C GLY A 353 -2.05 -22.26 24.79
N TRP A 354 -2.60 -21.76 23.68
CA TRP A 354 -2.67 -20.31 23.43
C TRP A 354 -3.80 -19.68 24.24
N ARG A 355 -3.57 -18.44 24.69
CA ARG A 355 -4.57 -17.59 25.31
C ARG A 355 -4.78 -16.36 24.43
N VAL A 356 -6.03 -15.99 24.19
CA VAL A 356 -6.38 -14.74 23.52
C VAL A 356 -6.25 -13.59 24.52
N THR A 357 -5.56 -12.52 24.14
CA THR A 357 -5.42 -11.32 25.00
C THR A 357 -6.09 -10.09 24.41
N ASP A 358 -6.02 -9.92 23.09
CA ASP A 358 -6.47 -8.71 22.43
C ASP A 358 -7.17 -9.04 21.11
N HIS A 359 -8.05 -8.14 20.70
CA HIS A 359 -8.94 -8.27 19.56
C HIS A 359 -8.80 -7.03 18.69
N ARG A 360 -8.67 -7.23 17.38
CA ARG A 360 -8.54 -6.13 16.42
C ARG A 360 -9.48 -6.35 15.25
N TRP A 361 -10.20 -5.31 14.87
CA TRP A 361 -10.97 -5.25 13.64
C TRP A 361 -10.43 -4.14 12.77
N THR A 362 -10.06 -4.46 11.55
CA THR A 362 -9.50 -3.49 10.61
C THR A 362 -10.39 -3.41 9.38
N LEU A 363 -10.86 -2.21 9.05
CA LEU A 363 -11.68 -1.94 7.87
C LEU A 363 -10.85 -1.22 6.81
N TYR A 364 -10.87 -1.78 5.61
CA TYR A 364 -10.33 -1.23 4.37
C TYR A 364 -11.48 -0.96 3.41
N GLY A 365 -11.35 0.05 2.56
CA GLY A 365 -12.36 0.27 1.53
C GLY A 365 -12.27 1.60 0.81
N LEU A 366 -13.31 1.85 0.01
CA LEU A 366 -13.56 3.09 -0.70
C LEU A 366 -14.84 3.74 -0.17
N LYS A 367 -14.71 4.99 0.21
CA LYS A 367 -15.79 5.85 0.62
C LYS A 367 -16.13 6.84 -0.50
N MET A 368 -17.36 7.31 -0.49
CA MET A 368 -17.79 8.49 -1.23
C MET A 368 -16.78 9.64 -1.11
N GLY A 369 -16.49 10.28 -2.23
CA GLY A 369 -15.54 11.39 -2.32
C GLY A 369 -14.07 10.95 -2.36
N ASN A 370 -13.73 9.68 -2.15
CA ASN A 370 -12.35 9.22 -2.27
C ASN A 370 -11.85 9.28 -3.73
N PRO A 371 -10.54 9.50 -3.93
CA PRO A 371 -9.92 9.36 -5.23
C PRO A 371 -9.78 7.88 -5.59
N VAL A 372 -9.97 7.56 -6.86
CA VAL A 372 -9.85 6.21 -7.40
C VAL A 372 -9.09 6.22 -8.70
N TYR A 373 -8.16 5.29 -8.79
CA TYR A 373 -7.47 4.89 -9.99
C TYR A 373 -7.98 3.50 -10.36
N LEU A 374 -8.33 3.28 -11.62
CA LEU A 374 -8.69 1.95 -12.08
C LEU A 374 -8.23 1.71 -13.51
N VAL A 375 -8.00 0.43 -13.80
CA VAL A 375 -7.86 -0.10 -15.15
C VAL A 375 -8.93 -1.17 -15.29
N GLY A 376 -9.82 -1.01 -16.26
CA GLY A 376 -10.95 -1.91 -16.46
C GLY A 376 -11.44 -1.92 -17.89
N GLN A 377 -12.27 -2.90 -18.20
CA GLN A 377 -12.91 -3.04 -19.50
C GLN A 377 -14.20 -2.21 -19.54
N VAL A 378 -14.22 -1.22 -20.43
CA VAL A 378 -15.38 -0.41 -20.77
C VAL A 378 -16.25 -1.19 -21.76
N LYS A 379 -17.51 -1.42 -21.39
CA LYS A 379 -18.51 -2.14 -22.18
C LYS A 379 -19.76 -1.28 -22.34
N SER A 380 -20.52 -1.50 -23.40
CA SER A 380 -21.85 -0.90 -23.54
C SER A 380 -22.79 -1.50 -22.49
N LYS A 381 -23.59 -0.64 -21.86
CA LYS A 381 -24.70 -1.07 -21.01
C LYS A 381 -25.73 -1.83 -21.82
N SER A 382 -26.46 -2.70 -21.16
CA SER A 382 -27.64 -3.34 -21.76
C SER A 382 -28.75 -2.31 -22.00
N ASN A 383 -29.56 -2.50 -23.05
CA ASN A 383 -30.72 -1.64 -23.33
C ASN A 383 -31.72 -1.60 -22.17
N ALA A 384 -31.83 -2.69 -21.39
CA ALA A 384 -32.68 -2.74 -20.21
C ALA A 384 -32.20 -1.77 -19.13
N MET A 385 -30.89 -1.75 -18.84
CA MET A 385 -30.30 -0.82 -17.87
C MET A 385 -30.40 0.64 -18.33
N ILE A 386 -30.20 0.91 -19.63
CA ILE A 386 -30.38 2.26 -20.20
C ILE A 386 -31.81 2.75 -19.98
N ALA A 387 -32.81 1.90 -20.22
CA ALA A 387 -34.21 2.23 -20.01
C ALA A 387 -34.58 2.38 -18.52
N GLU A 388 -34.04 1.52 -17.66
CA GLU A 388 -34.25 1.57 -16.20
C GLU A 388 -33.69 2.85 -15.58
N GLU A 389 -32.48 3.26 -16.00
CA GLU A 389 -31.85 4.51 -15.58
C GLU A 389 -32.45 5.75 -16.28
N GLY A 390 -33.42 5.58 -17.20
CA GLY A 390 -34.08 6.67 -17.90
C GLY A 390 -33.17 7.48 -18.84
N LEU A 391 -32.12 6.84 -19.38
CA LEU A 391 -31.09 7.51 -20.17
C LEU A 391 -31.55 7.70 -21.62
N ASP A 392 -31.34 8.91 -22.16
CA ASP A 392 -31.71 9.28 -23.53
C ASP A 392 -30.69 8.85 -24.60
N GLY A 393 -29.53 8.35 -24.17
CA GLY A 393 -28.44 7.90 -25.04
C GLY A 393 -27.65 9.02 -25.73
N THR A 394 -27.90 10.29 -25.40
CA THR A 394 -27.18 11.43 -26.00
C THR A 394 -25.77 11.56 -25.44
N LEU A 395 -25.58 11.23 -24.16
CA LEU A 395 -24.29 11.22 -23.49
C LEU A 395 -23.60 9.85 -23.68
N GLN A 396 -22.46 9.83 -24.39
CA GLN A 396 -21.73 8.59 -24.66
C GLN A 396 -21.30 7.86 -23.37
N ASN A 397 -20.89 8.61 -22.35
CA ASN A 397 -20.44 8.06 -21.07
C ASN A 397 -21.59 7.49 -20.21
N SER A 398 -22.85 7.83 -20.49
CA SER A 398 -24.00 7.30 -19.74
C SER A 398 -24.42 5.90 -20.22
N ILE A 399 -24.13 5.55 -21.49
CA ILE A 399 -24.50 4.26 -22.11
C ILE A 399 -23.41 3.19 -22.00
N ILE A 400 -22.35 3.45 -21.26
CA ILE A 400 -21.22 2.53 -21.04
C ILE A 400 -20.96 2.34 -19.54
N GLU A 401 -20.32 1.24 -19.20
CA GLU A 401 -19.96 0.89 -17.83
C GLU A 401 -18.62 0.15 -17.79
N VAL A 402 -17.99 0.14 -16.61
CA VAL A 402 -16.67 -0.45 -16.39
C VAL A 402 -16.76 -1.74 -15.59
N PHE A 403 -16.09 -2.77 -16.09
CA PHE A 403 -15.90 -4.05 -15.42
C PHE A 403 -14.43 -4.37 -15.19
N GLY A 404 -14.12 -5.05 -14.09
CA GLY A 404 -12.76 -5.51 -13.77
C GLY A 404 -12.60 -7.02 -13.65
N ASN A 405 -13.55 -7.80 -14.20
CA ASN A 405 -13.62 -9.26 -14.04
C ASN A 405 -12.65 -10.02 -14.95
N GLU A 406 -12.16 -9.40 -16.01
CA GLU A 406 -11.26 -10.00 -17.01
C GLU A 406 -10.00 -9.16 -17.18
N ASP A 407 -8.88 -9.81 -17.54
CA ASP A 407 -7.64 -9.12 -17.88
C ASP A 407 -7.53 -9.04 -19.40
N GLY A 408 -7.13 -7.87 -19.89
CA GLY A 408 -6.87 -7.63 -21.31
C GLY A 408 -5.43 -7.99 -21.70
N PRO A 409 -5.15 -8.15 -23.00
CA PRO A 409 -3.79 -8.22 -23.50
C PRO A 409 -3.01 -6.97 -23.08
N GLY A 410 -2.00 -7.13 -22.23
CA GLY A 410 -1.19 -6.02 -21.71
C GLY A 410 -1.82 -5.18 -20.59
N ALA A 411 -3.09 -5.39 -20.24
CA ALA A 411 -3.81 -4.60 -19.23
C ALA A 411 -4.44 -5.50 -18.16
N LYS A 412 -3.85 -5.52 -16.96
CA LYS A 412 -4.47 -6.20 -15.81
C LYS A 412 -5.54 -5.32 -15.21
N SER A 413 -6.74 -5.87 -15.03
CA SER A 413 -7.82 -5.15 -14.36
C SER A 413 -7.47 -4.95 -12.88
N THR A 414 -7.50 -3.70 -12.45
CA THR A 414 -7.15 -3.27 -11.09
C THR A 414 -7.99 -2.07 -10.67
N LEU A 415 -8.37 -2.03 -9.40
CA LEU A 415 -8.98 -0.87 -8.76
C LEU A 415 -8.13 -0.49 -7.56
N LYS A 416 -7.75 0.78 -7.44
CA LYS A 416 -6.91 1.29 -6.37
C LYS A 416 -7.48 2.56 -5.75
N ARG A 417 -7.46 2.64 -4.42
CA ARG A 417 -7.71 3.93 -3.72
C ARG A 417 -6.51 4.86 -3.92
N GLY A 418 -6.78 6.09 -4.32
CA GLY A 418 -5.76 7.07 -4.71
C GLY A 418 -5.84 7.42 -6.19
N THR A 419 -5.39 8.62 -6.55
CA THR A 419 -5.17 9.03 -7.94
C THR A 419 -3.91 8.41 -8.52
N GLU A 420 -3.71 8.52 -9.84
CA GLU A 420 -2.45 8.16 -10.47
C GLU A 420 -1.26 8.89 -9.80
N LEU A 421 -1.42 10.17 -9.48
CA LEU A 421 -0.42 11.00 -8.78
C LEU A 421 0.01 10.36 -7.45
N THR A 422 -0.94 9.95 -6.60
CA THR A 422 -0.62 9.35 -5.29
C THR A 422 -0.06 7.94 -5.41
N ASN A 423 -0.56 7.12 -6.35
CA ASN A 423 -0.16 5.72 -6.49
C ASN A 423 1.22 5.58 -7.15
N LEU A 424 1.48 6.35 -8.20
CA LEU A 424 2.78 6.38 -8.86
C LEU A 424 3.80 7.22 -8.08
N GLY A 425 3.38 8.30 -7.43
CA GLY A 425 4.28 9.13 -6.62
C GLY A 425 4.91 8.37 -5.45
N ARG A 426 4.21 7.37 -4.89
CA ARG A 426 4.71 6.46 -3.85
C ARG A 426 5.47 5.24 -4.41
N SER A 427 5.45 5.05 -5.72
CA SER A 427 6.13 3.91 -6.35
C SER A 427 7.64 4.14 -6.42
N ARG A 428 8.38 3.04 -6.33
CA ARG A 428 9.84 3.01 -6.53
C ARG A 428 10.15 2.58 -7.97
N SER A 429 11.34 2.88 -8.47
CA SER A 429 11.65 2.53 -9.86
C SER A 429 11.81 1.02 -10.07
N LYS A 430 11.72 0.58 -11.33
CA LYS A 430 12.02 -0.82 -11.69
C LYS A 430 13.43 -1.22 -11.30
N ALA A 431 14.40 -0.30 -11.45
CA ALA A 431 15.80 -0.54 -11.10
C ALA A 431 15.95 -0.77 -9.59
N GLU A 432 15.32 0.07 -8.77
CA GLU A 432 15.37 -0.07 -7.30
C GLU A 432 14.68 -1.32 -6.79
N MET A 433 13.61 -1.76 -7.45
CA MET A 433 12.87 -2.96 -7.06
C MET A 433 13.60 -4.26 -7.43
N ILE A 434 14.43 -4.24 -8.48
CA ILE A 434 15.05 -5.46 -9.04
C ILE A 434 16.53 -5.55 -8.70
N LEU A 435 17.29 -4.46 -8.84
CA LEU A 435 18.76 -4.49 -8.82
C LEU A 435 19.34 -4.99 -7.48
N PRO A 436 18.88 -4.54 -6.29
CA PRO A 436 19.38 -5.08 -5.02
C PRO A 436 19.15 -6.59 -4.89
N ALA A 437 17.97 -7.09 -5.30
CA ALA A 437 17.64 -8.51 -5.25
C ALA A 437 18.45 -9.32 -6.27
N MET A 438 18.66 -8.76 -7.47
CA MET A 438 19.48 -9.38 -8.51
C MET A 438 20.95 -9.51 -8.09
N ILE A 439 21.52 -8.49 -7.43
CA ILE A 439 22.86 -8.56 -6.86
C ILE A 439 22.97 -9.65 -5.81
N LEU A 440 21.99 -9.78 -4.91
CA LEU A 440 21.96 -10.87 -3.93
C LEU A 440 21.91 -12.25 -4.60
N PHE A 441 21.03 -12.42 -5.58
CA PHE A 441 20.86 -13.70 -6.27
C PHE A 441 22.09 -14.11 -7.09
N LEU A 442 22.58 -13.22 -7.96
CA LEU A 442 23.77 -13.49 -8.76
C LEU A 442 25.03 -13.58 -7.89
N GLY A 443 25.11 -12.76 -6.84
CA GLY A 443 26.17 -12.82 -5.84
C GLY A 443 26.20 -14.19 -5.15
N ALA A 444 25.05 -14.71 -4.71
CA ALA A 444 24.97 -16.06 -4.14
C ALA A 444 25.45 -17.13 -5.13
N ILE A 445 25.06 -17.05 -6.40
CA ILE A 445 25.53 -17.99 -7.44
C ILE A 445 27.06 -17.89 -7.61
N SER A 446 27.62 -16.67 -7.60
CA SER A 446 29.06 -16.49 -7.73
C SER A 446 29.86 -17.13 -6.57
N LEU A 447 29.27 -17.21 -5.37
CA LEU A 447 29.89 -17.86 -4.22
C LEU A 447 29.99 -19.39 -4.37
N LEU A 448 29.33 -20.01 -5.36
CA LEU A 448 29.51 -21.44 -5.66
C LEU A 448 30.95 -21.80 -6.03
N VAL A 449 31.76 -20.83 -6.48
CA VAL A 449 33.20 -21.04 -6.71
C VAL A 449 33.95 -21.34 -5.41
N LEU A 450 33.39 -20.95 -4.25
CA LEU A 450 33.96 -21.19 -2.92
C LEU A 450 33.38 -22.44 -2.23
N ALA A 451 32.41 -23.14 -2.86
CA ALA A 451 31.71 -24.28 -2.27
C ALA A 451 32.58 -25.54 -2.14
#